data_AF-A0A7C3BCT0-F1
#
_entry.id   AF-A0A7C3BCT0-F1
#
_cell.length_a   1.000
_cell.length_b   1.000
_cell.length_c   1.000
_cell.angle_alpha   90.00
_cell.angle_beta   90.00
_cell.angle_gamma   90.00
#
_symmetry.space_group_name_H-M   'P 1'
#
loop_
_entity.id
_entity.type
_entity.pdbx_description
1 polymer ?
#
loop_
_entity_poly.entity_id
_entity_poly.type
_entity_poly.pdbx_seq_one_letter_code
_entity_poly.pdbx_strand_id
1 'polypeptide(L)'
;QLGPRVRLGVVTTDLELIPDKRLDGQAIIDFCRICRKCAENCPSRSIPFDDRKEIDGAYRWRIDADTCFHYWNVVGTDCGRCMTVCPFSHPDNMAHNLVRWFIARSGAARRASLWLDDLFYGRKPMARLTPEWIPTDSSVN
;
A
#
# COMPACT_ATOMS: atom_id res chain seq x y z
N GLN A 1 8.83 3.01 -7.88
CA GLN A 1 10.02 3.20 -7.02
C GLN A 1 9.63 3.17 -5.54
N LEU A 2 8.66 3.99 -5.07
CA LEU A 2 8.32 4.05 -3.64
C LEU A 2 7.08 3.23 -3.18
N GLY A 3 6.27 2.73 -4.13
CA GLY A 3 4.98 2.11 -3.79
C GLY A 3 4.03 3.15 -3.16
N PRO A 4 3.17 2.76 -2.21
CA PRO A 4 2.29 3.71 -1.51
C PRO A 4 3.02 4.59 -0.48
N ARG A 5 4.35 4.44 -0.28
CA ARG A 5 5.13 5.23 0.70
C ARG A 5 5.55 6.59 0.15
N VAL A 6 4.57 7.37 -0.29
CA VAL A 6 4.78 8.74 -0.79
C VAL A 6 3.64 9.62 -0.33
N ARG A 7 3.94 10.86 0.08
CA ARG A 7 2.94 11.90 0.33
C ARG A 7 2.89 12.82 -0.89
N LEU A 8 1.69 13.05 -1.41
CA LEU A 8 1.48 13.86 -2.61
C LEU A 8 1.05 15.26 -2.21
N GLY A 9 1.60 16.27 -2.89
CA GLY A 9 1.16 17.66 -2.83
C GLY A 9 0.86 18.15 -4.23
N VAL A 10 -0.10 19.08 -4.36
CA VAL A 10 -0.57 19.61 -5.65
C VAL A 10 -0.51 21.12 -5.61
N VAL A 11 0.03 21.72 -6.67
CA VAL A 11 0.01 23.16 -6.93
C VAL A 11 -0.72 23.37 -8.24
N THR A 12 -1.74 24.23 -8.21
CA THR A 12 -2.45 24.67 -9.41
C THR A 12 -1.91 26.02 -9.87
N THR A 13 -1.82 26.22 -11.17
CA THR A 13 -1.32 27.46 -11.79
C THR A 13 -2.02 27.67 -13.12
N ASP A 14 -2.16 28.94 -13.52
CA ASP A 14 -2.66 29.33 -14.84
C ASP A 14 -1.56 29.32 -15.91
N LEU A 15 -0.31 29.02 -15.53
CA LEU A 15 0.79 28.88 -16.46
C LEU A 15 0.49 27.75 -17.46
N GLU A 16 0.68 28.03 -18.75
CA GLU A 16 0.57 27.03 -19.80
C GLU A 16 1.71 26.00 -19.68
N LEU A 17 1.36 24.75 -19.39
CA LEU A 17 2.30 23.63 -19.21
C LEU A 17 1.91 22.49 -20.15
N ILE A 18 2.91 21.72 -20.60
CA ILE A 18 2.68 20.51 -21.40
C ILE A 18 2.30 19.36 -20.45
N PRO A 19 1.09 18.78 -20.53
CA PRO A 19 0.68 17.71 -19.62
C PRO A 19 1.45 16.41 -19.87
N ASP A 20 1.87 15.77 -18.78
CA ASP A 20 2.45 14.43 -18.84
C ASP A 20 1.43 13.37 -19.29
N LYS A 21 1.93 12.32 -19.92
CA LYS A 21 1.10 11.16 -20.29
C LYS A 21 0.82 10.32 -19.07
N ARG A 22 -0.44 9.86 -18.94
CA ARG A 22 -0.83 8.87 -17.95
C ARG A 22 -0.07 7.56 -18.19
N LEU A 23 0.57 7.05 -17.14
CA LEU A 23 1.21 5.74 -17.16
C LEU A 23 0.15 4.62 -17.10
N ASP A 24 0.46 3.48 -17.72
CA ASP A 24 -0.38 2.29 -17.61
C ASP A 24 -0.28 1.68 -16.20
N GLY A 25 -1.42 1.63 -15.50
CA GLY A 25 -1.55 1.06 -14.16
C GLY A 25 -2.05 -0.39 -14.13
N GLN A 26 -2.26 -1.04 -15.27
CA GLN A 26 -2.92 -2.35 -15.34
C GLN A 26 -2.15 -3.43 -14.57
N ALA A 27 -0.82 -3.44 -14.63
CA ALA A 27 -0.01 -4.39 -13.89
C ALA A 27 -0.22 -4.31 -12.36
N ILE A 28 -0.41 -3.10 -11.84
CA ILE A 28 -0.69 -2.87 -10.40
C ILE A 28 -2.11 -3.33 -10.07
N ILE A 29 -3.09 -3.01 -10.92
CA ILE A 29 -4.48 -3.45 -10.75
C ILE A 29 -4.56 -4.98 -10.67
N ASP A 30 -3.90 -5.68 -11.60
CA ASP A 30 -3.89 -7.14 -11.64
C ASP A 30 -3.16 -7.74 -10.44
N PHE A 31 -2.08 -7.10 -9.97
CA PHE A 31 -1.39 -7.52 -8.76
C PHE A 31 -2.28 -7.36 -7.52
N CYS A 32 -2.97 -6.22 -7.37
CA CYS A 32 -3.85 -5.96 -6.23
C CYS A 32 -5.01 -6.96 -6.15
N ARG A 33 -5.57 -7.38 -7.29
CA ARG A 33 -6.66 -8.38 -7.37
C ARG A 33 -6.30 -9.72 -6.72
N ILE A 34 -5.04 -10.15 -6.87
CA ILE A 34 -4.54 -11.40 -6.30
C ILE A 34 -3.88 -11.21 -4.93
N CYS A 35 -3.31 -10.02 -4.66
CA CYS A 35 -2.48 -9.80 -3.48
C CYS A 35 -3.30 -9.68 -2.20
N ARG A 36 -4.24 -8.74 -2.09
CA ARG A 36 -5.11 -8.49 -0.91
C ARG A 36 -4.42 -8.37 0.47
N LYS A 37 -3.08 -8.32 0.52
CA LYS A 37 -2.30 -8.30 1.77
C LYS A 37 -2.61 -7.09 2.65
N CYS A 38 -2.88 -5.93 2.07
CA CYS A 38 -3.31 -4.74 2.81
C CYS A 38 -4.67 -4.94 3.50
N ALA A 39 -5.63 -5.59 2.85
CA ALA A 39 -6.94 -5.88 3.42
C ALA A 39 -6.85 -6.87 4.58
N GLU A 40 -6.07 -7.93 4.43
CA GLU A 40 -5.85 -8.94 5.49
C GLU A 40 -5.16 -8.40 6.74
N ASN A 41 -4.38 -7.33 6.59
CA ASN A 41 -3.60 -6.72 7.67
C ASN A 41 -4.21 -5.40 8.16
N CYS A 42 -5.38 -4.99 7.66
CA CYS A 42 -6.08 -3.80 8.11
C CYS A 42 -6.75 -4.06 9.46
N PRO A 43 -6.34 -3.39 10.56
CA PRO A 43 -6.90 -3.64 11.89
C PRO A 43 -8.39 -3.33 11.99
N SER A 44 -8.83 -2.28 11.30
CA SER A 44 -10.22 -1.82 11.25
C SER A 44 -11.08 -2.48 10.17
N ARG A 45 -10.50 -3.38 9.36
CA ARG A 45 -11.16 -4.03 8.21
C ARG A 45 -11.79 -3.05 7.21
N SER A 46 -11.22 -1.85 7.09
CA SER A 46 -11.70 -0.77 6.22
C SER A 46 -11.43 -0.99 4.73
N ILE A 47 -10.55 -1.93 4.37
CA ILE A 47 -10.17 -2.18 2.97
C ILE A 47 -10.98 -3.38 2.45
N PRO A 48 -11.71 -3.25 1.32
CA PRO A 48 -12.54 -4.32 0.79
C PRO A 48 -11.72 -5.49 0.24
N PHE A 49 -12.30 -6.70 0.30
CA PHE A 49 -11.75 -7.91 -0.31
C PHE A 49 -12.25 -8.16 -1.75
N ASP A 50 -13.36 -7.52 -2.13
CA ASP A 50 -13.97 -7.63 -3.46
C ASP A 50 -13.12 -6.93 -4.53
N ASP A 51 -13.45 -7.17 -5.81
CA ASP A 51 -12.85 -6.39 -6.91
C ASP A 51 -13.37 -4.95 -6.90
N ARG A 52 -12.65 -4.08 -7.63
CA ARG A 52 -12.98 -2.67 -7.81
C ARG A 52 -14.40 -2.51 -8.38
N LYS A 53 -15.10 -1.48 -7.90
CA LYS A 53 -16.44 -1.10 -8.37
C LYS A 53 -16.35 0.24 -9.08
N GLU A 54 -17.27 0.50 -10.01
CA GLU A 54 -17.40 1.81 -10.61
C GLU A 54 -18.02 2.76 -9.58
N ILE A 55 -17.33 3.86 -9.29
CA ILE A 55 -17.82 4.88 -8.38
C ILE A 55 -17.39 6.24 -8.91
N ASP A 56 -18.30 7.21 -8.97
CA ASP A 56 -18.13 8.54 -9.56
C ASP A 56 -17.34 8.51 -10.90
N GLY A 57 -17.74 7.61 -11.81
CA GLY A 57 -17.13 7.48 -13.14
C GLY A 57 -15.74 6.82 -13.19
N ALA A 58 -15.26 6.22 -12.09
CA ALA A 58 -13.97 5.53 -12.06
C ALA A 58 -14.03 4.21 -11.29
N TYR A 59 -13.42 3.17 -11.85
CA TYR A 59 -13.25 1.88 -11.18
C TYR A 59 -12.20 1.96 -10.07
N ARG A 60 -12.61 1.76 -8.82
CA ARG A 60 -11.73 1.83 -7.64
C ARG A 60 -12.11 0.85 -6.53
N TRP A 61 -11.14 0.49 -5.70
CA TRP A 61 -11.38 -0.04 -4.37
C TRP A 61 -11.58 1.13 -3.43
N ARG A 62 -12.83 1.41 -3.04
CA ARG A 62 -13.13 2.44 -2.05
C ARG A 62 -13.03 1.82 -0.66
N ILE A 63 -12.18 2.40 0.18
CA ILE A 63 -12.11 2.04 1.60
C ILE A 63 -13.29 2.65 2.35
N ASP A 64 -13.64 2.03 3.48
CA ASP A 64 -14.49 2.65 4.49
C ASP A 64 -13.64 3.66 5.29
N ALA A 65 -13.82 4.95 4.98
CA ALA A 65 -13.02 6.01 5.58
C ALA A 65 -13.33 6.23 7.07
N ASP A 66 -14.59 6.00 7.47
CA ASP A 66 -15.07 6.26 8.83
C ASP A 66 -14.46 5.24 9.81
N THR A 67 -14.50 3.96 9.47
CA THR A 67 -13.86 2.90 10.28
C THR A 67 -12.34 3.04 10.31
N CYS A 68 -11.72 3.51 9.21
CA CYS A 68 -10.28 3.75 9.15
C CYS A 68 -9.89 4.89 10.08
N PHE A 69 -10.60 6.02 10.00
CA PHE A 69 -10.35 7.19 10.83
C PHE A 69 -10.71 6.93 12.30
N HIS A 70 -11.79 6.21 12.58
CA HIS A 70 -12.12 5.78 13.93
C HIS A 70 -10.96 5.02 14.58
N TYR A 71 -10.32 4.10 13.85
CA TYR A 71 -9.17 3.37 14.37
C TYR A 71 -7.98 4.27 14.71
N TRP A 72 -7.74 5.36 13.96
CA TRP A 72 -6.67 6.33 14.28
C TRP A 72 -6.91 6.97 15.65
N ASN A 73 -8.17 7.31 15.93
CA ASN A 73 -8.56 7.87 17.22
C ASN A 73 -8.38 6.84 18.35
N VAL A 74 -8.68 5.57 18.10
CA VAL A 74 -8.49 4.48 19.09
C VAL A 74 -7.02 4.24 19.41
N VAL A 75 -6.14 4.26 18.41
CA VAL A 75 -4.69 4.05 18.64
C VAL A 75 -3.94 5.33 19.00
N GLY A 76 -4.60 6.48 18.97
CA GLY A 76 -4.03 7.79 19.32
C GLY A 76 -2.97 8.30 18.33
N THR A 77 -2.90 7.76 17.12
CA THR A 77 -1.93 8.14 16.10
C THR A 77 -2.38 7.72 14.69
N ASP A 78 -1.69 8.21 13.67
CA ASP A 78 -1.88 7.77 12.29
C ASP A 78 -1.54 6.28 12.17
N CYS A 79 -2.40 5.49 11.51
CA CYS A 79 -2.12 4.07 11.31
C CYS A 79 -1.04 3.81 10.23
N GLY A 80 -1.44 3.64 8.96
CA GLY A 80 -0.50 3.36 7.86
C GLY A 80 -0.07 1.90 7.69
N ARG A 81 -0.65 0.95 8.43
CA ARG A 81 -0.35 -0.49 8.33
C ARG A 81 -0.44 -1.04 6.90
N CYS A 82 -1.43 -0.58 6.12
CA CYS A 82 -1.61 -0.97 4.72
C CYS A 82 -0.42 -0.57 3.83
N MET A 83 0.23 0.56 4.10
CA MET A 83 1.44 1.00 3.40
C MET A 83 2.63 0.16 3.82
N THR A 84 2.77 -0.17 5.10
CA THR A 84 3.90 -0.95 5.62
C THR A 84 3.97 -2.37 5.04
N VAL A 85 2.83 -3.04 4.87
CA VAL A 85 2.79 -4.45 4.41
C VAL A 85 2.77 -4.62 2.89
N CYS A 86 2.64 -3.54 2.13
CA CYS A 86 2.49 -3.62 0.68
C CYS A 86 3.79 -4.15 0.04
N PRO A 87 3.75 -5.15 -0.86
CA PRO A 87 4.95 -5.63 -1.57
C PRO A 87 5.67 -4.55 -2.37
N PHE A 88 4.96 -3.51 -2.80
CA PHE A 88 5.58 -2.37 -3.49
C PHE A 88 6.34 -1.43 -2.54
N SER A 89 6.12 -1.53 -1.23
CA SER A 89 6.77 -0.72 -0.19
C SER A 89 8.14 -1.25 0.23
N HIS A 90 8.66 -2.30 -0.38
CA HIS A 90 10.02 -2.75 -0.09
C HIS A 90 11.09 -1.69 -0.40
N PRO A 91 12.31 -1.80 0.13
CA PRO A 91 13.40 -0.87 -0.15
C PRO A 91 13.63 -0.64 -1.65
N ASP A 92 14.14 0.54 -1.99
CA ASP A 92 14.55 0.88 -3.34
C ASP A 92 15.98 0.36 -3.57
N ASN A 93 16.10 -0.91 -3.95
CA ASN A 93 17.38 -1.57 -4.22
C ASN A 93 17.29 -2.42 -5.49
N MET A 94 18.44 -2.84 -6.02
CA MET A 94 18.53 -3.56 -7.30
C MET A 94 17.63 -4.81 -7.33
N ALA A 95 17.63 -5.61 -6.27
CA ALA A 95 16.84 -6.83 -6.19
C ALA A 95 15.33 -6.55 -6.28
N HIS A 96 14.79 -5.65 -5.46
CA HIS A 96 13.37 -5.32 -5.51
C HIS A 96 12.98 -4.56 -6.78
N ASN A 97 13.90 -3.77 -7.34
CA ASN A 97 13.66 -3.08 -8.61
C ASN A 97 13.57 -4.06 -9.77
N LEU A 98 14.39 -5.12 -9.77
CA LEU A 98 14.28 -6.20 -10.73
C LEU A 98 12.93 -6.92 -10.60
N VAL A 99 12.49 -7.23 -9.38
CA VAL A 99 11.17 -7.84 -9.13
C VAL A 99 10.03 -6.94 -9.65
N ARG A 100 10.07 -5.63 -9.34
CA ARG A 100 9.09 -4.65 -9.85
C ARG A 100 9.09 -4.57 -11.38
N TRP A 101 10.26 -4.64 -12.00
CA TRP A 101 10.41 -4.63 -13.45
C TRP A 101 9.74 -5.85 -14.10
N PHE A 102 9.87 -7.04 -13.50
CA PHE A 102 9.20 -8.26 -13.94
C PHE A 102 7.69 -8.24 -13.70
N ILE A 103 7.25 -7.76 -12.53
CA ILE A 103 5.83 -7.57 -12.19
C ILE A 103 5.11 -6.72 -13.26
N ALA A 104 5.77 -5.65 -13.72
CA ALA A 104 5.22 -4.76 -14.73
C ALA A 104 5.00 -5.45 -16.10
N ARG A 105 5.72 -6.54 -16.38
CA ARG A 105 5.77 -7.16 -17.72
C ARG A 105 5.07 -8.50 -17.83
N SER A 106 4.87 -9.22 -16.72
CA SER A 106 4.34 -10.58 -16.77
C SER A 106 3.35 -10.89 -15.65
N GLY A 107 2.18 -11.43 -16.02
CA GLY A 107 1.19 -11.92 -15.07
C GLY A 107 1.70 -13.11 -14.24
N ALA A 108 2.55 -13.97 -14.80
CA ALA A 108 3.19 -15.06 -14.06
C ALA A 108 4.16 -14.51 -13.00
N ALA A 109 4.92 -13.47 -13.36
CA ALA A 109 5.81 -12.79 -12.40
C ALA A 109 5.04 -12.13 -11.25
N ARG A 110 3.81 -11.63 -11.47
CA ARG A 110 2.95 -11.11 -10.39
C ARG A 110 2.61 -12.19 -9.36
N ARG A 111 2.27 -13.40 -9.80
CA ARG A 111 1.99 -14.54 -8.90
C ARG A 111 3.25 -15.01 -8.18
N ALA A 112 4.34 -15.18 -8.92
CA ALA A 112 5.62 -15.61 -8.36
C ALA A 112 6.15 -14.62 -7.33
N SER A 113 6.10 -13.31 -7.63
CA SER A 113 6.53 -12.27 -6.69
C SER A 113 5.67 -12.21 -5.43
N LEU A 114 4.35 -12.43 -5.52
CA LEU A 114 3.50 -12.53 -4.34
C LEU A 114 3.88 -13.71 -3.45
N TRP A 115 4.14 -14.89 -4.06
CA TRP A 115 4.59 -16.07 -3.32
C TRP A 115 5.94 -15.82 -2.64
N LEU A 116 6.91 -15.23 -3.36
CA LEU A 116 8.22 -14.85 -2.79
C LEU A 116 8.06 -13.84 -1.66
N ASP A 117 7.19 -12.83 -1.84
CA ASP A 117 6.91 -11.82 -0.83
C ASP A 117 6.39 -12.44 0.47
N ASP A 118 5.46 -13.38 0.36
CA ASP A 118 4.90 -14.08 1.51
C ASP A 118 5.91 -15.06 2.14
N LEU A 119 6.82 -15.65 1.36
CA LEU A 119 7.91 -16.49 1.86
C LEU A 119 8.94 -15.71 2.68
N PHE A 120 9.41 -14.56 2.17
CA PHE A 120 10.49 -13.80 2.80
C PHE A 120 10.01 -12.82 3.88
N TYR A 121 8.84 -12.21 3.69
CA TYR A 121 8.32 -11.18 4.60
C TYR A 121 7.13 -11.64 5.43
N GLY A 122 6.55 -12.81 5.11
CA GLY A 122 5.37 -13.34 5.76
C GLY A 122 4.09 -12.65 5.30
N ARG A 123 2.97 -13.40 5.28
CA ARG A 123 1.65 -12.86 4.89
C ARG A 123 1.13 -11.79 5.85
N LYS A 124 1.44 -11.94 7.14
CA LYS A 124 1.11 -11.01 8.22
C LYS A 124 2.38 -10.62 8.97
N PRO A 125 3.22 -9.73 8.41
CA PRO A 125 4.49 -9.34 9.05
C PRO A 125 4.22 -8.69 10.41
N MET A 126 5.04 -8.92 11.44
CA MET A 126 4.83 -8.24 12.72
C MET A 126 4.95 -6.72 12.61
N ALA A 127 4.38 -6.00 13.57
CA ALA A 127 4.66 -4.57 13.72
C ALA A 127 6.15 -4.38 13.97
N ARG A 128 6.72 -3.26 13.49
CA ARG A 128 8.10 -2.92 13.84
C ARG A 128 8.16 -2.63 15.33
N LEU A 129 9.23 -3.09 15.96
CA LEU A 129 9.52 -2.76 17.34
C LEU A 129 9.69 -1.25 17.48
N THR A 130 9.19 -0.72 18.60
CA THR A 130 9.42 0.65 19.01
C THR A 130 10.94 0.88 19.09
N PRO A 131 11.48 1.88 18.38
CA PRO A 131 12.88 2.24 18.52
C PRO A 131 13.22 2.59 19.97
N GLU A 132 14.43 2.25 20.41
CA GLU A 132 14.89 2.45 21.79
C GLU A 132 14.85 3.91 22.25
N TRP A 133 14.92 4.87 21.33
CA TRP A 133 14.88 6.30 21.63
C TRP A 133 13.47 6.86 21.88
N ILE A 134 12.41 6.09 21.64
CA ILE A 134 11.05 6.51 22.00
C ILE A 134 10.81 6.14 23.47
N PRO A 135 10.50 7.10 24.35
CA PRO A 135 10.18 6.80 25.74
C PRO A 135 8.98 5.84 25.80
N THR A 136 9.20 4.61 26.27
CA THR A 136 8.11 3.69 26.58
C THR A 136 7.61 4.06 27.96
N ASP A 137 6.50 4.80 28.04
CA ASP A 137 5.86 5.06 29.31
C ASP A 137 5.31 3.74 29.86
N SER A 138 5.92 3.23 30.94
CA SER A 138 5.54 1.97 31.58
C SER A 138 4.25 2.07 32.39
N SER A 139 3.57 3.22 32.36
CA SER A 139 2.37 3.54 33.12
C SER A 139 1.04 3.30 32.39
N VAL A 140 1.08 2.87 31.12
CA VAL A 140 -0.13 2.54 30.34
C VAL A 140 -0.12 1.06 29.97
N ASN A 141 -0.52 0.22 30.93
CA ASN A 141 -1.00 -1.16 30.71
C ASN A 141 -2.40 -1.28 31.30
#